data_AF-A0AAW0Q7W5-F1
#
_entry.id   AF-A0AAW0Q7W5-F1
#
_cell.length_a   1.000
_cell.length_b   1.000
_cell.length_c   1.000
_cell.angle_alpha   90.00
_cell.angle_beta   90.00
_cell.angle_gamma   90.00
#
_symmetry.space_group_name_H-M   'P 1'
#
loop_
_entity.id
_entity.type
_entity.pdbx_description
1 polymer ?
#
loop_
_entity_poly.entity_id
_entity_poly.type
_entity_poly.pdbx_seq_one_letter_code
_entity_poly.pdbx_strand_id
1 'polypeptide(L)'
;MSQWKRIQQLEIRHLEHVDYLYDDNFPMDIRQGLASWIEEQDWELASNDESVATVMFNNLLTQMEKVRTQEQNFLQRHNMKIIHQQLQVKYASNPRSWPASSARV
;
A
#
# COMPACT_ATOMS: atom_id res chain seq x y z
N MET A 1 12.60 12.00 3.06
CA MET A 1 11.24 12.57 2.94
C MET A 1 10.57 11.81 1.83
N SER A 2 9.46 11.14 2.12
CA SER A 2 8.78 10.28 1.13
C SER A 2 8.23 11.07 -0.05
N GLN A 3 8.16 10.45 -1.21
CA GLN A 3 7.49 10.96 -2.41
C GLN A 3 6.03 11.28 -2.11
N TRP A 4 5.34 10.45 -1.31
CA TRP A 4 3.97 10.71 -0.87
C TRP A 4 3.78 12.08 -0.21
N LYS A 5 4.71 12.48 0.67
CA LYS A 5 4.64 13.80 1.32
C LYS A 5 4.76 14.95 0.34
N ARG A 6 5.46 14.76 -0.79
CA ARG A 6 5.53 15.76 -1.86
C ARG A 6 4.25 15.79 -2.68
N ILE A 7 3.66 14.62 -2.93
CA ILE A 7 2.36 14.51 -3.63
C ILE A 7 1.27 15.26 -2.86
N GLN A 8 1.22 15.11 -1.53
CA GLN A 8 0.28 15.83 -0.66
C GLN A 8 0.42 17.36 -0.68
N GLN A 9 1.53 17.90 -1.20
CA GLN A 9 1.77 19.34 -1.32
C GLN A 9 1.38 19.89 -2.70
N LEU A 10 0.95 19.04 -3.62
CA LEU A 10 0.51 19.46 -4.94
C LEU A 10 -0.84 20.20 -4.87
N GLU A 11 -1.13 20.98 -5.91
CA GLU A 11 -2.43 21.64 -6.05
C GLU A 11 -3.56 20.63 -6.19
N ILE A 12 -4.78 21.00 -5.76
CA ILE A 12 -5.97 20.14 -5.73
C ILE A 12 -6.22 19.42 -7.07
N ARG A 13 -6.04 20.11 -8.21
CA ARG A 13 -6.17 19.52 -9.57
C ARG A 13 -5.25 18.32 -9.85
N HIS A 14 -4.11 18.26 -9.17
CA HIS A 14 -3.18 17.13 -9.26
C HIS A 14 -3.53 16.04 -8.24
N LEU A 15 -4.06 16.42 -7.07
CA LEU A 15 -4.55 15.46 -6.09
C LEU A 15 -5.76 14.69 -6.61
N GLU A 16 -6.64 15.32 -7.38
CA GLU A 16 -7.73 14.62 -8.08
C GLU A 16 -7.20 13.55 -9.05
N HIS A 17 -6.13 13.85 -9.79
CA HIS A 17 -5.47 12.84 -10.63
C HIS A 17 -4.88 11.69 -9.81
N VAL A 18 -4.30 12.00 -8.64
CA VAL A 18 -3.77 10.98 -7.74
C VAL A 18 -4.91 10.09 -7.23
N ASP A 19 -6.05 10.69 -6.84
CA ASP A 19 -7.26 9.98 -6.41
C ASP A 19 -7.73 8.97 -7.47
N TYR A 20 -7.83 9.41 -8.73
CA TYR A 20 -8.18 8.54 -9.86
C TYR A 20 -7.21 7.36 -10.08
N LEU A 21 -5.93 7.50 -9.70
CA LEU A 21 -4.95 6.42 -9.85
C LEU A 21 -5.14 5.30 -8.79
N TYR A 22 -5.76 5.60 -7.66
CA TYR A 22 -5.95 4.64 -6.55
C TYR A 22 -7.34 4.03 -6.44
N ASP A 23 -8.34 4.54 -7.17
CA ASP A 23 -9.77 4.27 -6.97
C ASP A 23 -10.14 2.77 -6.80
N ASP A 24 -9.46 1.85 -7.48
CA ASP A 24 -9.77 0.40 -7.38
C ASP A 24 -8.56 -0.53 -7.09
N ASN A 25 -7.34 -0.01 -7.15
CA ASN A 25 -6.14 -0.87 -7.19
C ASN A 25 -5.45 -1.05 -5.84
N PHE A 26 -5.28 0.04 -5.08
CA PHE A 26 -4.51 0.02 -3.84
C PHE A 26 -5.02 1.08 -2.84
N PRO A 27 -5.30 0.74 -1.58
CA PRO A 27 -5.89 1.68 -0.64
C PRO A 27 -4.91 2.80 -0.25
N MET A 28 -5.33 4.07 -0.40
CA MET A 28 -4.52 5.24 -0.07
C MET A 28 -4.08 5.29 1.40
N ASP A 29 -4.87 4.77 2.34
CA ASP A 29 -4.48 4.65 3.76
C ASP A 29 -3.20 3.81 3.94
N ILE A 30 -3.06 2.74 3.16
CA ILE A 30 -1.86 1.89 3.19
C ILE A 30 -0.71 2.62 2.53
N ARG A 31 -0.96 3.28 1.39
CA ARG A 31 0.05 4.07 0.68
C ARG A 31 0.64 5.14 1.56
N GLN A 32 -0.21 5.81 2.35
CA GLN A 32 0.20 6.85 3.29
C GLN A 32 0.94 6.27 4.50
N GLY A 33 0.35 5.27 5.17
CA GLY A 33 0.91 4.70 6.41
C GLY A 33 2.25 4.01 6.19
N LEU A 34 2.47 3.47 5.00
CA LEU A 34 3.69 2.75 4.62
C LEU A 34 4.52 3.49 3.57
N ALA A 35 4.32 4.79 3.36
CA ALA A 35 4.93 5.53 2.26
C ALA A 35 6.45 5.32 2.14
N SER A 36 7.19 5.48 3.23
CA SER A 36 8.64 5.27 3.23
C SER A 36 9.02 3.83 2.91
N TRP A 37 8.31 2.86 3.50
CA TRP A 37 8.61 1.45 3.27
C TRP A 37 8.33 1.06 1.82
N ILE A 38 7.17 1.46 1.26
CA ILE A 38 6.76 1.20 -0.12
C ILE A 38 7.77 1.77 -1.11
N GLU A 39 8.23 3.00 -0.90
CA GLU A 39 9.16 3.67 -1.82
C GLU A 39 10.57 3.07 -1.84
N GLU A 40 10.94 2.29 -0.82
CA GLU A 40 12.24 1.61 -0.71
C GLU A 40 12.31 0.26 -1.46
N GLN A 41 11.20 -0.18 -2.06
CA GLN A 41 11.06 -1.55 -2.57
C GLN A 41 11.24 -1.62 -4.07
N ASP A 42 11.78 -2.74 -4.54
CA ASP A 42 11.93 -3.00 -5.97
C ASP A 42 10.64 -3.61 -6.54
N TRP A 43 9.68 -2.75 -6.85
CA TRP A 43 8.41 -3.14 -7.45
C TRP A 43 8.57 -3.66 -8.89
N GLU A 44 9.64 -3.32 -9.59
CA GLU A 44 9.93 -3.84 -10.93
C GLU A 44 10.30 -5.32 -10.83
N LEU A 45 11.17 -5.68 -9.89
CA LEU A 45 11.51 -7.08 -9.63
C LEU A 45 10.28 -7.86 -9.16
N ALA A 46 9.50 -7.31 -8.22
CA ALA A 46 8.27 -7.94 -7.75
C ALA A 46 7.20 -8.10 -8.84
N SER A 47 7.20 -7.27 -9.88
CA SER A 47 6.27 -7.41 -11.01
C SER A 47 6.70 -8.49 -12.01
N ASN A 48 8.00 -8.79 -12.08
CA ASN A 48 8.57 -9.78 -13.00
C ASN A 48 8.74 -11.17 -12.37
N ASP A 49 8.88 -11.25 -11.04
CA ASP A 49 9.08 -12.50 -10.30
C ASP A 49 7.98 -12.70 -9.25
N GLU A 50 7.17 -13.74 -9.45
CA GLU A 50 6.07 -14.09 -8.56
C GLU A 50 6.51 -14.46 -7.14
N SER A 51 7.66 -15.13 -7.00
CA SER A 51 8.17 -15.50 -5.69
C SER A 51 8.51 -14.25 -4.89
N VAL A 52 9.10 -13.26 -5.57
CA VAL A 52 9.36 -11.93 -5.00
C VAL A 52 8.04 -11.21 -4.71
N ALA A 53 7.06 -11.23 -5.63
CA ALA A 53 5.73 -10.65 -5.41
C ALA A 53 5.05 -11.19 -4.13
N THR A 54 5.14 -12.50 -3.93
CA THR A 54 4.56 -13.19 -2.77
C THR A 54 5.27 -12.81 -1.47
N VAL A 55 6.60 -12.78 -1.46
CA VAL A 55 7.39 -12.31 -0.31
C VAL A 55 7.07 -10.85 -0.01
N MET A 56 6.99 -10.02 -1.06
CA MET A 56 6.71 -8.60 -0.99
C MET A 56 5.33 -8.32 -0.38
N PHE A 57 4.32 -9.10 -0.80
CA PHE A 57 2.97 -9.03 -0.23
C PHE A 57 2.94 -9.45 1.25
N ASN A 58 3.61 -10.54 1.62
CA ASN A 58 3.70 -10.95 3.03
C ASN A 58 4.43 -9.92 3.90
N ASN A 59 5.47 -9.28 3.36
CA ASN A 59 6.17 -8.20 4.03
C ASN A 59 5.25 -6.98 4.20
N LEU A 60 4.44 -6.63 3.19
CA LEU A 60 3.46 -5.54 3.28
C LEU A 60 2.48 -5.79 4.44
N LEU A 61 1.88 -6.99 4.52
CA LEU A 61 0.97 -7.36 5.60
C LEU A 61 1.64 -7.23 6.98
N THR A 62 2.89 -7.66 7.09
CA THR A 62 3.69 -7.56 8.32
C THR A 62 3.94 -6.10 8.72
N GLN A 63 4.25 -5.23 7.75
CA GLN A 63 4.43 -3.80 8.02
C GLN A 63 3.11 -3.11 8.39
N MET A 64 2.00 -3.48 7.75
CA MET A 64 0.66 -2.99 8.12
C MET A 64 0.33 -3.33 9.57
N GLU A 65 0.62 -4.55 10.02
CA GLU A 65 0.44 -4.98 11.41
C GLU A 65 1.30 -4.17 12.39
N LYS A 66 2.56 -3.90 12.02
CA LYS A 66 3.50 -3.08 12.80
C LYS A 66 3.00 -1.64 12.96
N VAL A 67 2.61 -0.99 11.86
CA VAL A 67 2.05 0.38 11.88
C VAL A 67 0.77 0.40 12.71
N ARG A 68 -0.14 -0.56 12.50
CA ARG A 68 -1.38 -0.68 13.28
C ARG A 68 -1.16 -0.78 14.78
N THR A 69 -0.11 -1.48 15.21
CA THR A 69 0.22 -1.67 16.64
C THR A 69 0.78 -0.40 17.27
N GLN A 70 1.49 0.41 16.48
CA GLN A 70 2.06 1.69 16.91
C GLN A 70 1.05 2.85 16.80
N GLU A 71 -0.01 2.68 16.01
CA GLU A 71 -1.05 3.68 15.80
C GLU A 71 -1.90 3.90 17.07
N GLN A 72 -1.90 5.14 17.55
CA GLN A 72 -2.67 5.55 18.73
C GLN A 72 -4.09 5.96 18.35
N ASN A 73 -4.30 6.40 17.11
CA ASN A 73 -5.62 6.79 16.64
C ASN A 73 -6.50 5.55 16.43
N PHE A 74 -7.60 5.46 17.20
CA PHE A 74 -8.54 4.35 17.13
C PHE A 74 -9.10 4.13 15.72
N LEU A 75 -9.50 5.19 15.02
CA LEU A 75 -10.10 5.10 13.69
C LEU A 75 -9.09 4.60 12.66
N GLN A 76 -7.87 5.15 12.65
CA GLN A 76 -6.81 4.71 11.72
C GLN A 76 -6.42 3.25 11.99
N ARG A 77 -6.31 2.86 13.26
CA ARG A 77 -6.06 1.47 13.66
C ARG A 77 -7.18 0.53 13.18
N HIS A 78 -8.44 0.95 13.28
CA HIS A 78 -9.58 0.19 12.80
C HIS A 78 -9.57 0.06 11.27
N ASN A 79 -9.39 1.17 10.53
CA ASN A 79 -9.32 1.17 9.07
C ASN A 79 -8.19 0.26 8.57
N MET A 80 -7.00 0.38 9.15
CA MET A 80 -5.85 -0.47 8.83
C MET A 80 -6.16 -1.96 9.05
N LYS A 81 -6.90 -2.31 10.11
CA LYS A 81 -7.33 -3.70 10.36
C LYS A 81 -8.28 -4.21 9.28
N ILE A 82 -9.28 -3.41 8.90
CA ILE A 82 -10.27 -3.80 7.87
C ILE A 82 -9.57 -4.00 6.53
N ILE A 83 -8.71 -3.05 6.14
CA ILE A 83 -7.96 -3.14 4.88
C ILE A 83 -7.02 -4.36 4.90
N HIS A 84 -6.31 -4.60 6.00
CA HIS A 84 -5.47 -5.81 6.14
C HIS A 84 -6.26 -7.08 5.86
N GLN A 85 -7.45 -7.22 6.45
CA GLN A 85 -8.30 -8.39 6.25
C GLN A 85 -8.80 -8.49 4.82
N GLN A 86 -9.21 -7.38 4.21
CA GLN A 86 -9.65 -7.35 2.80
C GLN A 86 -8.53 -7.76 1.86
N LEU A 87 -7.31 -7.25 2.04
CA LEU A 87 -6.15 -7.62 1.24
C LEU A 87 -5.82 -9.10 1.41
N GLN A 88 -5.82 -9.59 2.64
CA GLN A 88 -5.57 -11.00 2.93
C GLN A 88 -6.61 -11.89 2.25
N VAL A 89 -7.90 -11.57 2.31
CA VAL A 89 -8.95 -12.36 1.63
C VAL A 89 -8.83 -12.27 0.11
N LYS A 90 -8.58 -11.07 -0.44
CA LYS A 90 -8.51 -10.81 -1.89
C LYS A 90 -7.33 -11.53 -2.56
N TYR A 91 -6.20 -11.65 -1.86
CA TYR A 91 -4.95 -12.16 -2.44
C TYR A 91 -4.42 -13.45 -1.79
N ALA A 92 -5.01 -13.96 -0.70
CA ALA A 92 -4.59 -15.24 -0.10
C ALA A 92 -4.76 -16.43 -1.05
N SER A 93 -5.80 -16.42 -1.89
CA SER A 93 -6.07 -17.51 -2.85
C SER A 93 -5.19 -17.43 -4.08
N ASN A 94 -4.71 -16.24 -4.43
CA ASN A 94 -3.87 -16.02 -5.60
C ASN A 94 -2.96 -14.78 -5.41
N PRO A 95 -1.80 -14.93 -4.76
CA PRO A 95 -0.86 -13.84 -4.56
C PRO A 95 -0.38 -13.20 -5.88
N ARG A 96 -0.42 -13.96 -7.00
CA ARG A 96 -0.10 -13.45 -8.35
C ARG A 96 -0.99 -12.31 -8.82
N SER A 97 -2.24 -12.21 -8.35
CA SER A 97 -3.13 -11.13 -8.77
C SER A 97 -2.87 -9.83 -8.02
N TRP A 98 -1.94 -9.81 -7.06
CA TRP A 98 -1.52 -8.62 -6.36
C TRP A 98 -0.88 -7.62 -7.34
N PRO A 99 -1.44 -6.41 -7.50
CA PRO A 99 -0.90 -5.41 -8.41
C PRO A 99 0.30 -4.70 -7.77
N ALA A 100 1.44 -5.38 -7.69
CA ALA A 100 2.68 -4.87 -7.11
C ALA A 100 3.08 -3.50 -7.71
N SER A 101 2.86 -3.31 -9.00
CA SER A 101 3.11 -2.06 -9.72
C SER A 101 2.22 -0.89 -9.28
N SER A 102 1.01 -1.15 -8.77
CA SER A 102 0.08 -0.09 -8.31
C SER A 102 0.48 0.52 -6.98
N ALA A 103 1.36 -0.13 -6.20
CA ALA A 103 1.86 0.42 -4.94
C ALA A 103 2.87 1.58 -5.16
N ARG A 104 3.47 1.70 -6.35
CA ARG A 104 4.57 2.63 -6.64
C ARG A 104 4.12 4.06 -6.97
N VAL A 105 2.88 4.24 -7.44
CA VAL A 105 2.30 5.57 -7.71
C VAL A 105 2.38 6.41 -6.43
#